data_AF-A0A1S3IXK5-F1
#
_entry.id   AF-A0A1S3IXK5-F1
#
_cell.length_a   1.000
_cell.length_b   1.000
_cell.length_c   1.000
_cell.angle_alpha   90.00
_cell.angle_beta   90.00
_cell.angle_gamma   90.00
#
_symmetry.space_group_name_H-M   'P 1'
#
loop_
_entity.id
_entity.type
_entity.pdbx_description
1 polymer ?
#
loop_
_entity_poly.entity_id
_entity_poly.type
_entity_poly.pdbx_seq_one_letter_code
_entity_poly.pdbx_strand_id
1 'polypeptide(L)'
;MHASIFILLCEKSLPELIQPTEERLAVVQDFLQDVKPSLEYDIVPIVDPYGPTIVRPEYQCLVVSQETVKGFHMVNQKREEKGMSPLEAQVIDLVEDTQHAPEEEAKISSSSLRKRLLGTLWAEPK
;
A
#
# COMPACT_ATOMS: atom_id res chain seq x y z
N MET A 1 13.83 -11.86 6.57
CA MET A 1 13.52 -10.68 5.72
C MET A 1 13.76 -11.05 4.26
N HIS A 2 12.71 -11.04 3.42
CA HIS A 2 12.84 -11.22 1.97
C HIS A 2 13.53 -9.99 1.37
N ALA A 3 14.64 -10.17 0.65
CA ALA A 3 15.45 -9.09 0.09
C ALA A 3 14.64 -8.09 -0.76
N SER A 4 13.59 -8.54 -1.45
CA SER A 4 12.76 -7.71 -2.33
C SER A 4 11.89 -6.68 -1.58
N ILE A 5 11.40 -7.02 -0.37
CA ILE A 5 10.63 -6.08 0.47
C ILE A 5 11.53 -4.95 0.98
N PHE A 6 12.76 -5.31 1.36
CA PHE A 6 13.73 -4.37 1.91
C PHE A 6 14.04 -3.24 0.91
N ILE A 7 14.27 -3.59 -0.36
CA ILE A 7 14.57 -2.62 -1.42
C ILE A 7 13.41 -1.61 -1.61
N LEU A 8 12.16 -2.09 -1.63
CA LEU A 8 10.98 -1.23 -1.83
C LEU A 8 10.74 -0.23 -0.69
N LEU A 9 11.13 -0.57 0.54
CA LEU A 9 10.84 0.24 1.72
C LEU A 9 12.00 1.17 2.11
N CYS A 10 13.25 0.80 1.81
CA CYS A 10 14.42 1.60 2.16
C CYS A 10 14.48 2.98 1.48
N GLU A 11 13.89 3.14 0.30
CA GLU A 11 13.87 4.42 -0.42
C GLU A 11 12.79 5.38 0.10
N LYS A 12 11.91 4.93 1.00
CA LYS A 12 10.83 5.78 1.54
C LYS A 12 11.37 6.74 2.59
N SER A 13 10.69 7.86 2.81
CA SER A 13 11.04 8.81 3.88
C SER A 13 10.87 8.17 5.26
N LEU A 14 11.87 8.34 6.14
CA LEU A 14 11.87 7.83 7.53
C LEU A 14 11.54 6.32 7.59
N PRO A 15 12.29 5.46 6.87
CA PRO A 15 11.97 4.04 6.75
C PRO A 15 12.03 3.29 8.09
N GLU A 16 12.82 3.78 9.05
CA GLU A 16 12.92 3.28 10.42
C GLU A 16 11.61 3.41 11.22
N LEU A 17 10.70 4.30 10.80
CA LEU A 17 9.38 4.47 11.43
C LEU A 17 8.29 3.67 10.70
N ILE A 18 8.65 2.82 9.73
CA ILE A 18 7.70 1.95 9.03
C ILE A 18 7.47 0.69 9.87
N GLN A 19 6.20 0.39 10.17
CA GLN A 19 5.82 -0.86 10.83
C GLN A 19 6.28 -2.08 10.02
N PRO A 20 6.75 -3.15 10.69
CA PRO A 20 7.03 -4.45 10.07
C PRO A 20 5.85 -4.93 9.21
N THR A 21 6.16 -5.63 8.13
CA THR A 21 5.13 -6.08 7.17
C THR A 21 4.10 -6.98 7.83
N GLU A 22 4.52 -7.83 8.77
CA GLU A 22 3.67 -8.75 9.51
C GLU A 22 2.65 -8.00 10.38
N GLU A 23 3.06 -6.91 11.02
CA GLU A 23 2.17 -6.05 11.82
C GLU A 23 1.15 -5.34 10.92
N ARG A 24 1.60 -4.80 9.77
CA ARG A 24 0.70 -4.16 8.80
C ARG A 24 -0.33 -5.14 8.25
N LEU A 25 0.05 -6.39 7.98
CA LEU A 25 -0.86 -7.43 7.53
C LEU A 25 -1.91 -7.76 8.61
N ALA A 26 -1.50 -7.88 9.87
CA ALA A 26 -2.41 -8.13 10.99
C ALA A 26 -3.43 -6.99 11.15
N VAL A 27 -2.99 -5.74 11.14
CA VAL A 27 -3.89 -4.57 11.26
C VAL A 27 -4.91 -4.53 10.12
N VAL A 28 -4.49 -4.82 8.88
CA VAL A 28 -5.42 -4.89 7.73
C VAL A 28 -6.40 -6.05 7.89
N GLN A 29 -5.93 -7.21 8.32
CA GLN A 29 -6.78 -8.38 8.55
C GLN A 29 -7.86 -8.10 9.60
N ASP A 30 -7.48 -7.48 10.72
CA ASP A 30 -8.39 -7.13 11.80
C ASP A 30 -9.44 -6.10 11.35
N PHE A 31 -9.00 -5.05 10.66
CA PHE A 31 -9.91 -4.03 10.10
C PHE A 31 -10.93 -4.64 9.12
N LEU A 32 -10.48 -5.50 8.22
CA LEU A 32 -11.35 -6.12 7.23
C LEU A 32 -12.38 -7.07 7.87
N GLN A 33 -11.97 -7.81 8.91
CA GLN A 33 -12.88 -8.64 9.69
C GLN A 33 -13.92 -7.83 10.45
N ASP A 34 -13.56 -6.67 10.97
CA ASP A 34 -14.49 -5.75 11.65
C ASP A 34 -15.51 -5.16 10.66
N VAL A 35 -15.07 -4.74 9.47
CA VAL A 35 -15.92 -4.12 8.45
C VAL A 35 -16.86 -5.10 7.78
N LYS A 36 -16.37 -6.26 7.34
CA LYS A 36 -17.18 -7.26 6.62
C LYS A 36 -16.66 -8.69 6.82
N PRO A 37 -16.98 -9.34 7.96
CA PRO A 37 -16.45 -10.66 8.28
C PRO A 37 -16.96 -11.77 7.35
N SER A 38 -18.01 -11.51 6.56
CA SER A 38 -18.60 -12.48 5.64
C SER A 38 -17.83 -12.64 4.32
N LEU A 39 -16.80 -11.81 4.07
CA LEU A 39 -16.00 -11.87 2.85
C LEU A 39 -14.75 -12.73 3.09
N GLU A 40 -14.34 -13.50 2.09
CA GLU A 40 -13.06 -14.20 2.11
C GLU A 40 -11.94 -13.24 1.69
N TYR A 41 -10.90 -13.14 2.51
CA TYR A 41 -9.77 -12.24 2.28
C TYR A 41 -8.50 -13.03 1.98
N ASP A 42 -7.89 -12.78 0.82
CA ASP A 42 -6.54 -13.22 0.48
C ASP A 42 -5.58 -12.04 0.69
N ILE A 43 -4.94 -11.97 1.87
CA ILE A 43 -4.07 -10.86 2.25
C ILE A 43 -2.62 -11.32 2.12
N VAL A 44 -1.93 -10.80 1.12
CA VAL A 44 -0.55 -11.16 0.80
C VAL A 44 0.38 -9.94 0.80
N PRO A 45 1.65 -10.10 1.21
CA PRO A 45 2.63 -9.03 1.09
C PRO A 45 2.95 -8.74 -0.38
N ILE A 46 3.09 -7.46 -0.72
CA ILE A 46 3.58 -7.01 -2.04
C ILE A 46 5.10 -6.87 -1.96
N VAL A 47 5.80 -7.72 -2.71
CA VAL A 47 7.27 -7.83 -2.66
C VAL A 47 7.96 -7.36 -3.95
N ASP A 48 7.17 -7.06 -4.97
CA ASP A 48 7.60 -6.54 -6.27
C ASP A 48 6.53 -5.58 -6.83
N PRO A 49 6.83 -4.78 -7.87
CA PRO A 49 5.89 -3.77 -8.38
C PRO A 49 4.57 -4.31 -8.95
N TYR A 50 4.47 -5.60 -9.27
CA TYR A 50 3.29 -6.22 -9.87
C TYR A 50 2.48 -7.03 -8.85
N GLY A 51 3.15 -7.56 -7.82
CA GLY A 51 2.52 -8.46 -6.85
C GLY A 51 1.84 -9.66 -7.55
N PRO A 52 0.69 -10.15 -7.06
CA PRO A 52 0.05 -11.33 -7.62
C PRO A 52 -0.62 -11.07 -8.99
N THR A 53 -0.75 -9.81 -9.40
CA THR A 53 -1.61 -9.41 -10.54
C THR A 53 -1.15 -9.95 -11.89
N ILE A 54 0.13 -10.31 -12.05
CA ILE A 54 0.69 -10.87 -13.30
C ILE A 54 0.85 -12.40 -13.27
N VAL A 55 0.34 -13.05 -12.23
CA VAL A 55 0.34 -14.52 -12.06
C VAL A 55 -1.04 -15.11 -11.77
N ARG A 56 -2.05 -14.25 -11.56
CA ARG A 56 -3.46 -14.60 -11.31
C ARG A 56 -4.33 -14.20 -12.51
N PRO A 57 -4.54 -15.11 -13.50
CA PRO A 57 -5.37 -14.83 -14.67
C PRO A 57 -6.85 -14.60 -14.35
N GLU A 58 -7.34 -15.16 -13.23
CA GLU A 58 -8.71 -15.07 -12.75
C GLU A 58 -9.12 -13.66 -12.29
N TYR A 59 -8.15 -12.78 -12.02
CA TYR A 59 -8.45 -11.39 -11.66
C TYR A 59 -9.08 -10.64 -12.83
N GLN A 60 -10.14 -9.89 -12.55
CA GLN A 60 -10.92 -9.15 -13.54
C GLN A 60 -10.77 -7.63 -13.38
N CYS A 61 -10.54 -7.13 -12.16
CA CYS A 61 -10.37 -5.71 -11.90
C CYS A 61 -9.25 -5.44 -10.87
N LEU A 62 -8.79 -4.19 -10.84
CA LEU A 62 -7.90 -3.66 -9.82
C LEU A 62 -8.48 -2.35 -9.29
N VAL A 63 -8.67 -2.28 -7.97
CA VAL A 63 -9.03 -1.04 -7.29
C VAL A 63 -7.74 -0.31 -6.94
N VAL A 64 -7.59 0.92 -7.41
CA VAL A 64 -6.38 1.73 -7.22
C VAL A 64 -6.73 3.14 -6.78
N SER A 65 -5.87 3.79 -6.00
CA SER A 65 -5.97 5.23 -5.82
C SER A 65 -5.46 5.96 -7.05
N GLN A 66 -5.80 7.25 -7.17
CA GLN A 66 -5.27 8.14 -8.22
C GLN A 66 -3.72 8.08 -8.35
N GLU A 67 -2.99 7.88 -7.25
CA GLU A 67 -1.51 7.78 -7.26
C GLU A 67 -1.00 6.51 -7.94
N THR A 68 -1.77 5.42 -7.85
CA THR A 68 -1.41 4.09 -8.34
C THR A 68 -1.85 3.81 -9.77
N VAL A 69 -2.49 4.76 -10.45
CA VAL A 69 -2.95 4.59 -11.85
C VAL A 69 -1.80 4.25 -12.80
N LYS A 70 -0.61 4.85 -12.60
CA LYS A 70 0.58 4.51 -13.39
C LYS A 70 0.98 3.04 -13.21
N GLY A 71 0.93 2.53 -11.98
CA GLY A 71 1.20 1.12 -11.67
C GLY A 71 0.19 0.18 -12.33
N PHE A 72 -1.10 0.55 -12.34
CA PHE A 72 -2.13 -0.20 -13.06
C PHE A 72 -1.81 -0.35 -14.56
N HIS A 73 -1.39 0.72 -15.24
CA HIS A 73 -1.00 0.63 -16.65
C HIS A 73 0.20 -0.29 -16.87
N MET A 74 1.20 -0.25 -15.98
CA MET A 74 2.34 -1.16 -16.02
C MET A 74 1.92 -2.63 -15.84
N VAL A 75 0.95 -2.90 -14.95
CA VAL A 75 0.38 -4.24 -14.75
C VAL A 75 -0.29 -4.73 -16.03
N ASN A 76 -1.15 -3.92 -16.66
CA ASN A 76 -1.85 -4.33 -17.87
C ASN A 76 -0.91 -4.55 -19.06
N GLN A 77 0.10 -3.70 -19.23
CA GLN A 77 1.16 -3.95 -20.22
C GLN A 77 1.84 -5.30 -19.97
N LYS A 78 2.17 -5.62 -18.72
CA LYS A 78 2.83 -6.88 -18.37
C LYS A 78 1.91 -8.09 -18.54
N ARG A 79 0.60 -7.93 -18.31
CA ARG A 79 -0.41 -8.96 -18.56
C ARG A 79 -0.57 -9.24 -20.05
N GLU A 80 -0.60 -8.20 -20.89
CA GLU A 80 -0.65 -8.33 -22.34
C GLU A 80 0.57 -9.07 -22.90
N GLU A 81 1.79 -8.73 -22.44
CA GLU A 81 3.03 -9.46 -22.78
C GLU A 81 2.96 -10.95 -22.44
N LYS A 82 2.18 -11.32 -21.42
CA LYS A 82 1.97 -12.71 -20.97
C LYS A 82 0.75 -13.37 -21.60
N GLY A 83 0.03 -12.70 -22.49
CA GLY A 83 -1.20 -13.21 -23.10
C GLY A 83 -2.39 -13.32 -22.14
N MET A 84 -2.37 -12.55 -21.04
CA MET A 84 -3.47 -12.49 -20.07
C MET A 84 -4.47 -11.39 -20.44
N SER A 85 -5.75 -11.58 -20.09
CA SER A 85 -6.76 -10.53 -20.26
C SER A 85 -6.42 -9.29 -19.43
N PRO A 86 -6.64 -8.06 -19.96
CA PRO A 86 -6.43 -6.84 -19.20
C PRO A 86 -7.40 -6.76 -18.01
N LEU A 87 -6.98 -6.12 -16.93
CA LEU A 87 -7.81 -5.80 -15.78
C LEU A 87 -8.56 -4.50 -16.03
N GLU A 88 -9.79 -4.40 -15.55
CA GLU A 88 -10.51 -3.12 -15.41
C GLU A 88 -9.97 -2.32 -14.22
N ALA A 89 -9.91 -0.99 -14.33
CA ALA A 89 -9.53 -0.12 -13.22
C ALA A 89 -10.76 0.48 -12.55
N GLN A 90 -10.84 0.34 -11.23
CA GLN A 90 -11.68 1.18 -10.39
C GLN A 90 -10.78 2.17 -9.65
N VAL A 91 -10.78 3.42 -10.10
CA VAL A 91 -9.98 4.48 -9.46
C VAL A 91 -10.77 5.10 -8.32
N ILE A 92 -10.16 5.21 -7.14
CA ILE A 92 -10.71 5.89 -5.97
C ILE A 92 -9.92 7.16 -5.67
N ASP A 93 -10.64 8.18 -5.19
CA ASP A 93 -10.06 9.48 -4.86
C ASP A 93 -9.24 9.41 -3.57
N LEU A 94 -8.28 10.32 -3.47
CA LEU A 94 -7.47 10.50 -2.27
C LEU A 94 -8.26 11.28 -1.22
N VAL A 95 -8.06 10.94 0.05
CA VAL A 95 -8.68 11.65 1.17
C VAL A 95 -7.81 12.82 1.57
N GLU A 96 -8.40 14.01 1.64
CA GLU A 96 -7.75 15.22 2.12
C GLU A 96 -7.43 15.11 3.62
N ASP A 97 -6.23 15.51 4.01
CA ASP A 97 -5.84 15.63 5.41
C ASP A 97 -6.07 17.05 5.91
N THR A 98 -7.24 17.27 6.52
CA THR A 98 -7.62 18.59 7.05
C THR A 98 -6.67 19.17 8.12
N GLN A 99 -5.76 18.38 8.66
CA GLN A 99 -4.80 18.79 9.69
C GLN A 99 -3.36 18.89 9.15
N HIS A 100 -3.19 18.94 7.81
CA HIS A 100 -1.87 18.99 7.22
C HIS A 100 -1.13 20.30 7.51
N ALA A 101 0.16 20.22 7.81
CA ALA A 101 1.03 21.38 7.85
C ALA A 101 1.37 21.88 6.42
N PRO A 102 1.78 23.14 6.22
CA PRO A 102 2.10 23.67 4.89
C PRO A 102 3.17 22.88 4.11
N GLU A 103 4.09 22.23 4.81
CA GLU A 103 5.18 21.40 4.27
C GLU A 103 4.80 19.93 4.06
N GLU A 104 3.57 19.55 4.39
CA GLU A 104 3.02 18.22 4.25
C GLU A 104 2.16 18.08 2.98
N GLU A 105 1.96 16.83 2.57
CA GLU A 105 1.01 16.52 1.50
C GLU A 105 -0.42 16.89 1.95
N ALA A 106 -1.21 17.49 1.06
CA ALA A 106 -2.60 17.87 1.34
C ALA A 106 -3.52 16.66 1.57
N LYS A 107 -3.14 15.48 1.09
CA LYS A 107 -3.85 14.21 1.27
C LYS A 107 -3.21 13.39 2.38
N ILE A 108 -3.99 12.51 3.00
CA ILE A 108 -3.49 11.56 4.01
C ILE A 108 -2.37 10.72 3.39
N SER A 109 -1.17 10.84 3.95
CA SER A 109 0.03 10.16 3.44
C SER A 109 0.84 9.58 4.59
N SER A 110 1.35 8.36 4.40
CA SER A 110 2.24 7.73 5.38
C SER A 110 3.53 8.54 5.57
N SER A 111 3.97 9.29 4.56
CA SER A 111 5.16 10.14 4.65
C SER A 111 4.94 11.30 5.62
N SER A 112 3.79 11.99 5.53
CA SER A 112 3.42 13.04 6.48
C SER A 112 3.22 12.46 7.89
N LEU A 113 2.50 11.34 8.02
CA LEU A 113 2.30 10.68 9.32
C LEU A 113 3.63 10.32 10.01
N ARG A 114 4.60 9.77 9.28
CA ARG A 114 5.93 9.46 9.84
C ARG A 114 6.68 10.74 10.27
N LYS A 115 6.57 11.85 9.54
CA LYS A 115 7.15 13.13 9.96
C LYS A 115 6.55 13.62 11.27
N ARG A 116 5.23 13.49 11.47
CA ARG A 116 4.54 13.89 12.71
C ARG A 116 4.96 13.06 13.93
N LEU A 117 5.47 11.84 13.73
CA LEU A 117 6.04 11.04 14.82
C LEU A 117 7.39 11.57 15.31
N LEU A 118 8.08 12.39 14.53
CA LEU A 118 9.34 13.00 14.96
C LEU A 118 9.09 13.94 16.15
N GLY A 119 9.91 13.81 17.18
CA GLY A 119 9.74 14.57 18.43
C GLY A 119 8.73 13.97 19.40
N THR A 120 8.08 12.86 19.06
CA THR A 120 7.33 12.07 20.04
C THR A 120 8.29 11.17 20.82
N LEU A 121 8.17 11.14 22.15
CA LEU A 121 8.95 10.23 22.98
C LEU A 121 8.47 8.79 22.71
N TRP A 122 9.34 7.97 22.15
CA TRP A 122 9.07 6.54 21.91
C TRP A 122 8.99 5.72 23.21
N ALA A 123 9.62 6.20 24.28
CA ALA A 123 9.50 5.69 25.64
C ALA A 123 9.80 6.83 26.62
N GLU A 124 9.28 6.76 27.85
CA GLU A 124 9.70 7.70 28.88
C GLU A 124 11.21 7.57 29.16
N PRO A 125 11.91 8.69 29.40
CA PRO A 125 13.30 8.65 29.85
C PRO A 125 13.42 7.80 31.11
N LYS A 126 14.38 6.87 31.12
CA LYS A 126 14.73 6.09 32.31
C LYS A 126 15.41 6.94 33.37
#